data_AF-A0A7C0TVF8-F1
#
_entry.id   AF-A0A7C0TVF8-F1
#
_cell.length_a   1.000
_cell.length_b   1.000
_cell.length_c   1.000
_cell.angle_alpha   90.00
_cell.angle_beta   90.00
_cell.angle_gamma   90.00
#
_symmetry.space_group_name_H-M   'P 1'
#
loop_
_entity.id
_entity.type
_entity.pdbx_description
1 polymer ?
#
loop_
_entity_poly.entity_id
_entity_poly.type
_entity_poly.pdbx_seq_one_letter_code
_entity_poly.pdbx_strand_id
1 'polypeptide(L)'
;HQDVDSAKSIPLEDDDVDCLYEQVYRELITYILADPSTIQQANYLLWVAHNLERAADRVTNICERVVFTVTGEMVELGGGDASSS
;
A
#
# COMPACT_ATOMS: atom_id res chain seq x y z
N HIS A 1 -6.74 24.74 0.08
CA HIS A 1 -7.55 24.23 -1.04
C HIS A 1 -6.80 23.18 -1.84
N GLN A 2 -5.50 23.36 -2.10
CA GLN A 2 -4.68 22.37 -2.83
C GLN A 2 -4.48 21.04 -2.08
N ASP A 3 -4.44 21.06 -0.74
CA ASP A 3 -4.20 19.83 0.06
C ASP A 3 -5.37 18.83 0.06
N VAL A 4 -6.61 19.31 -0.13
CA VAL A 4 -7.81 18.44 -0.03
C VAL A 4 -8.01 17.62 -1.30
N ASP A 5 -7.66 18.16 -2.46
CA ASP A 5 -7.77 17.42 -3.72
C ASP A 5 -6.63 16.41 -3.89
N SER A 6 -5.43 16.71 -3.38
CA SER A 6 -4.35 15.70 -3.28
C SER A 6 -4.70 14.58 -2.31
N ALA A 7 -5.38 14.85 -1.20
CA ALA A 7 -5.80 13.81 -0.26
C ALA A 7 -6.78 12.79 -0.87
N LYS A 8 -7.50 13.15 -1.95
CA LYS A 8 -8.45 12.25 -2.63
C LYS A 8 -7.80 11.27 -3.61
N SER A 9 -6.56 11.51 -4.07
CA SER A 9 -5.87 10.57 -4.97
C SER A 9 -5.13 9.47 -4.20
N ILE A 10 -4.81 9.71 -2.93
CA ILE A 10 -4.03 8.81 -2.08
C ILE A 10 -4.67 7.41 -1.93
N PRO A 11 -6.00 7.27 -1.72
CA PRO A 11 -6.62 5.95 -1.60
C PRO A 11 -6.44 5.10 -2.88
N LEU A 12 -6.49 5.74 -4.05
CA LEU A 12 -6.31 5.06 -5.33
C LEU A 12 -4.85 4.63 -5.55
N GLU A 13 -3.90 5.44 -5.08
CA GLU A 13 -2.47 5.11 -5.18
C GLU A 13 -2.08 3.98 -4.21
N ASP A 14 -2.76 3.86 -3.07
CA ASP A 14 -2.57 2.77 -2.09
C ASP A 14 -3.07 1.42 -2.63
N ASP A 15 -4.28 1.40 -3.20
CA ASP A 15 -4.85 0.21 -3.86
C ASP A 15 -3.94 -0.33 -4.98
N ASP A 16 -3.31 0.57 -5.76
CA ASP A 16 -2.38 0.21 -6.81
C ASP A 16 -1.09 -0.45 -6.25
N VAL A 17 -0.58 0.05 -5.11
CA VAL A 17 0.59 -0.52 -4.43
C VAL A 17 0.29 -1.90 -3.86
N ASP A 18 -0.89 -2.11 -3.30
CA ASP A 18 -1.35 -3.42 -2.82
C ASP A 18 -1.49 -4.44 -3.95
N CYS A 19 -2.11 -4.03 -5.07
CA CYS A 19 -2.22 -4.87 -6.26
C CYS A 19 -0.84 -5.27 -6.80
N LEU A 20 0.11 -4.33 -6.85
CA LEU A 20 1.48 -4.58 -7.27
C LEU A 20 2.21 -5.52 -6.31
N TYR A 21 2.01 -5.37 -5.00
CA TYR A 21 2.57 -6.28 -4.00
C TYR A 21 2.10 -7.73 -4.24
N GLU A 22 0.80 -7.93 -4.43
CA GLU A 22 0.26 -9.27 -4.72
C GLU A 22 0.80 -9.84 -6.03
N GLN A 23 0.94 -9.01 -7.07
CA GLN A 23 1.49 -9.43 -8.35
C GLN A 23 2.94 -9.90 -8.19
N VAL A 24 3.79 -9.09 -7.54
CA VAL A 24 5.19 -9.44 -7.27
C VAL A 24 5.28 -10.73 -6.47
N TYR A 25 4.43 -10.90 -5.45
CA TYR A 25 4.38 -12.14 -4.68
C TYR A 25 4.10 -13.37 -5.56
N ARG A 26 3.07 -13.31 -6.41
CA ARG A 26 2.71 -14.41 -7.32
C ARG A 26 3.82 -14.75 -8.32
N GLU A 27 4.46 -13.73 -8.88
CA GLU A 27 5.60 -13.91 -9.80
C GLU A 27 6.80 -14.54 -9.10
N LEU A 28 7.15 -14.07 -7.90
CA LEU A 28 8.26 -14.60 -7.12
C LEU A 28 8.07 -16.06 -6.74
N ILE A 29 6.85 -16.47 -6.35
CA ILE A 29 6.55 -17.88 -6.10
C ILE A 29 6.77 -18.72 -7.36
N THR A 30 6.36 -18.22 -8.53
CA THR A 30 6.58 -18.90 -9.81
C THR A 30 8.08 -19.07 -10.10
N TYR A 31 8.90 -18.04 -9.84
CA TYR A 31 10.36 -18.13 -9.99
C TYR A 31 11.01 -19.13 -9.02
N ILE A 32 10.58 -19.13 -7.75
CA ILE A 32 11.07 -20.09 -6.74
C ILE A 32 10.71 -21.53 -7.12
N LEU A 33 9.50 -21.76 -7.65
CA LEU A 33 9.06 -23.09 -8.10
C LEU A 33 9.85 -23.58 -9.32
N ALA A 34 10.23 -22.66 -10.22
CA ALA A 34 11.05 -22.99 -11.39
C ALA A 34 12.51 -23.27 -11.01
N ASP A 35 13.08 -22.50 -10.08
CA ASP A 35 14.42 -22.70 -9.53
C ASP A 35 14.47 -22.32 -8.04
N PRO A 36 14.48 -23.32 -7.13
CA PRO A 36 14.55 -23.10 -5.69
C PRO A 36 15.80 -22.33 -5.22
N SER A 37 16.85 -22.26 -6.03
CA SER A 37 18.06 -21.49 -5.69
C SER A 37 17.81 -19.98 -5.63
N THR A 38 16.72 -19.51 -6.27
CA THR A 38 16.33 -18.09 -6.32
C THR A 38 15.65 -17.59 -5.03
N ILE A 39 15.41 -18.46 -4.04
CA ILE A 39 14.64 -18.13 -2.82
C ILE A 39 15.20 -16.93 -2.06
N GLN A 40 16.52 -16.76 -1.99
CA GLN A 40 17.14 -15.62 -1.31
C GLN A 40 16.87 -14.31 -2.05
N GLN A 41 16.98 -14.32 -3.38
CA GLN A 41 16.71 -13.14 -4.21
C GLN A 41 15.23 -12.75 -4.17
N ALA A 42 14.35 -13.74 -4.24
CA ALA A 42 12.92 -13.53 -4.09
C ALA A 42 12.56 -12.94 -2.72
N ASN A 43 13.21 -13.41 -1.64
CA ASN A 43 12.98 -12.87 -0.30
C ASN A 43 13.41 -11.40 -0.17
N TYR A 44 14.51 -10.98 -0.81
CA TYR A 44 14.91 -9.57 -0.84
C TYR A 44 13.90 -8.70 -1.59
N LEU A 45 13.40 -9.17 -2.74
CA LEU A 45 12.39 -8.46 -3.51
C LEU A 45 11.08 -8.33 -2.74
N LEU A 46 10.67 -9.38 -2.01
CA LEU A 46 9.49 -9.34 -1.17
C LEU A 46 9.64 -8.33 -0.02
N TRP A 47 10.83 -8.27 0.59
CA TRP A 47 11.16 -7.26 1.58
C TRP A 47 11.06 -5.84 1.02
N VAL A 48 11.58 -5.60 -0.19
CA VAL A 48 11.46 -4.29 -0.84
C VAL A 48 10.00 -3.93 -1.10
N ALA A 49 9.20 -4.85 -1.65
CA ALA A 49 7.79 -4.62 -1.93
C ALA A 49 7.00 -4.32 -0.64
N HIS A 50 7.24 -5.06 0.44
CA HIS A 50 6.61 -4.80 1.74
C HIS A 50 7.02 -3.44 2.34
N ASN A 51 8.27 -3.02 2.18
CA ASN A 51 8.69 -1.69 2.66
C ASN A 51 8.05 -0.56 1.86
N LEU A 52 7.72 -0.80 0.58
CA LEU A 52 7.02 0.18 -0.25
C LEU A 52 5.57 0.33 0.21
N GLU A 53 4.86 -0.77 0.44
CA GLU A 53 3.50 -0.77 1.00
C GLU A 53 3.46 -0.02 2.34
N ARG A 54 4.35 -0.35 3.28
CA ARG A 54 4.45 0.38 4.55
C ARG A 54 4.79 1.87 4.42
N ALA A 55 5.41 2.28 3.32
CA ALA A 55 5.67 3.70 3.06
C ALA A 55 4.40 4.39 2.55
N ALA A 56 3.62 3.73 1.69
CA ALA A 56 2.33 4.20 1.21
C ALA A 56 1.32 4.35 2.36
N ASP A 57 1.15 3.33 3.20
CA ASP A 57 0.29 3.37 4.40
C ASP A 57 0.64 4.55 5.32
N ARG A 58 1.94 4.82 5.53
CA ARG A 58 2.38 5.97 6.33
C ARG A 58 2.01 7.31 5.71
N VAL A 59 2.04 7.43 4.38
CA VAL A 59 1.62 8.64 3.67
C VAL A 59 0.12 8.84 3.83
N THR A 60 -0.68 7.78 3.71
CA THR A 60 -2.13 7.79 3.96
C THR A 60 -2.44 8.29 5.38
N ASN A 61 -1.83 7.66 6.39
CA ASN A 61 -1.97 8.05 7.80
C ASN A 61 -1.59 9.53 8.08
N ILE A 62 -0.55 10.05 7.41
CA ILE A 62 -0.18 11.47 7.54
C ILE A 62 -1.26 12.36 6.94
N CYS A 63 -1.79 12.00 5.78
CA CYS A 63 -2.78 12.80 5.08
C CYS A 63 -4.12 12.83 5.82
N GLU A 64 -4.57 11.72 6.40
CA GLU A 64 -5.72 11.67 7.30
C GLU A 64 -5.57 12.64 8.47
N ARG A 65 -4.39 12.66 9.11
CA ARG A 65 -4.09 13.58 10.22
C ARG A 65 -4.07 15.05 9.79
N VAL A 66 -3.59 15.34 8.58
CA VAL A 66 -3.62 16.70 8.02
C VAL A 66 -5.07 17.13 7.77
N VAL A 67 -5.88 16.27 7.14
CA VAL A 67 -7.32 16.52 6.92
C VAL A 67 -8.05 16.75 8.24
N PHE A 68 -7.80 15.91 9.24
CA PHE A 68 -8.38 16.06 10.59
C PHE A 68 -7.98 17.40 11.24
N THR A 69 -6.71 17.80 11.13
CA THR A 69 -6.23 19.05 11.73
C THR A 69 -6.89 20.28 11.11
N VAL A 70 -7.26 20.21 9.82
CA VAL A 70 -7.87 21.34 9.09
C VAL A 70 -9.40 21.37 9.24
N THR A 71 -10.05 20.20 9.23
CA THR A 71 -11.52 20.08 9.18
C THR A 71 -12.14 19.79 10.56
N GLY A 72 -11.38 19.22 11.48
CA GLY A 72 -11.88 18.69 12.75
C GLY A 72 -12.62 17.35 12.62
N GLU A 73 -12.74 16.81 11.41
CA GLU A 73 -13.42 15.54 11.14
C GLU A 73 -12.40 14.44 10.82
N MET A 74 -12.60 13.27 11.43
CA MET A 74 -11.76 12.10 11.16
C MET A 74 -12.27 11.44 9.88
N VAL A 75 -11.42 11.40 8.87
CA VAL A 75 -11.69 10.77 7.58
C VAL A 75 -10.71 9.62 7.45
N GLU A 76 -11.21 8.40 7.35
CA GLU A 76 -10.41 7.24 6.94
C GLU A 76 -10.25 7.32 5.41
N LEU A 77 -9.01 7.47 4.97
CA LEU A 77 -8.60 7.50 3.57
C LEU A 77 -8.10 6.12 3.13
N GLY A 78 -7.59 5.30 4.05
CA GLY A 78 -7.25 3.89 3.82
C GLY A 78 -8.27 2.97 4.46
N GLY A 79 -8.97 2.14 3.68
CA GLY A 79 -9.99 1.28 4.24
C GLY A 79 -10.93 0.64 3.21
N GLY A 80 -10.37 -0.19 2.34
CA GLY A 80 -11.11 -1.30 1.75
C GLY A 80 -11.39 -2.38 2.81
N ASP A 81 -12.08 -2.05 3.90
CA ASP A 81 -12.70 -3.02 4.81
C ASP A 81 -14.13 -2.60 5.11
N ALA A 82 -14.95 -2.67 4.06
CA ALA A 82 -16.34 -3.04 4.23
C ALA A 82 -16.44 -4.53 4.64
N SER A 83 -15.92 -4.90 5.81
CA SER A 83 -16.23 -6.18 6.43
C SER A 83 -17.25 -5.96 7.56
N SER A 84 -18.54 -5.90 7.22
CA SER A 84 -19.65 -6.44 8.04
C SER A 84 -21.00 -6.32 7.31
N SER A 85 -21.26 -7.27 6.42
CA SER A 85 -22.57 -7.90 6.23
C SER A 85 -22.38 -9.35 5.79
#